data_AF-A0A353YX97-F1
#
_entry.id   AF-A0A353YX97-F1
#
_cell.length_a   1.000
_cell.length_b   1.000
_cell.length_c   1.000
_cell.angle_alpha   90.00
_cell.angle_beta   90.00
_cell.angle_gamma   90.00
#
_symmetry.space_group_name_H-M   'P 1'
#
loop_
_entity.id
_entity.type
_entity.pdbx_description
1 polymer ?
#
loop_
_entity_poly.entity_id
_entity_poly.type
_entity_poly.pdbx_seq_one_letter_code
_entity_poly.pdbx_strand_id
1 'polypeptide(L)'
;MGTAIIGLLGVVIGSFLSMGKDWWFEYRRRCKNIEYLSIHVVCMLDRFVNDCVTVVQDDGLVNGQYDSDGCRSPHASLPKFNPQSIDVEWKSLPASLMYDILSFPNEIEESDAIISSVIEYESNPPDFAEIFDERHYQYSILGLIAAKLALILRKLGKIPEKNIQTGIQLRF
;
A
#
# COMPACT_ATOMS: atom_id res chain seq x y z
N MET A 1 40.97 -47.57 19.09
CA MET A 1 40.00 -46.80 19.90
C MET A 1 39.99 -45.31 19.54
N GLY A 2 41.13 -44.61 19.43
CA GLY A 2 41.15 -43.15 19.20
C GLY A 2 40.70 -42.64 17.83
N THR A 3 40.88 -43.41 16.75
CA THR A 3 40.53 -42.99 15.37
C THR A 3 39.03 -42.90 15.12
N ALA A 4 38.23 -43.79 15.72
CA ALA A 4 36.76 -43.76 15.61
C ALA A 4 36.15 -42.54 16.32
N ILE A 5 36.74 -42.13 17.44
CA ILE A 5 36.30 -40.95 18.22
C ILE A 5 36.56 -39.65 17.44
N ILE A 6 37.71 -39.56 16.75
CA ILE A 6 38.06 -38.40 15.92
C ILE A 6 37.10 -38.26 14.73
N GLY A 7 36.77 -39.37 14.06
CA GLY A 7 35.78 -39.37 12.98
C GLY A 7 34.39 -38.93 13.45
N LEU A 8 33.93 -39.43 14.60
CA LEU A 8 32.64 -39.08 15.18
C LEU A 8 32.56 -37.60 15.59
N LEU A 9 33.64 -37.05 16.17
CA LEU A 9 33.76 -35.62 16.49
C LEU A 9 33.65 -34.73 15.24
N GLY A 10 34.30 -35.11 14.15
CA GLY A 10 34.22 -34.38 12.87
C GLY A 10 32.81 -34.32 12.31
N VAL A 11 32.06 -35.43 12.38
CA VAL A 11 30.65 -35.48 11.94
C VAL A 11 29.77 -34.59 12.80
N VAL A 12 29.93 -34.61 14.13
CA VAL A 12 29.15 -33.78 15.05
C VAL A 12 29.40 -32.30 14.78
N ILE A 13 30.65 -31.87 14.68
CA ILE A 13 31.01 -30.47 14.39
C ILE A 13 30.50 -30.04 13.01
N GLY A 14 30.64 -30.89 11.99
CA GLY A 14 30.13 -30.64 10.64
C GLY A 14 28.61 -30.42 10.63
N SER A 15 27.85 -31.25 11.35
CA SER A 15 26.40 -31.14 11.46
C SER A 15 25.98 -29.83 12.14
N PHE A 16 26.64 -29.45 13.25
CA PHE A 16 26.35 -28.19 13.93
C PHE A 16 26.67 -26.96 13.07
N LEU A 17 27.81 -26.98 12.35
CA LEU A 17 28.17 -25.92 11.41
C LEU A 17 27.17 -25.80 10.26
N SER A 18 26.70 -26.93 9.71
CA SER A 18 25.68 -26.92 8.66
C SER A 18 24.38 -26.28 9.16
N MET A 19 23.91 -26.69 10.33
CA MET A 19 22.65 -26.18 10.91
C MET A 19 22.73 -24.67 11.21
N GLY A 20 23.87 -24.21 11.73
CA GLY A 20 24.11 -22.78 11.97
C GLY A 20 24.21 -21.97 10.66
N LYS A 21 24.90 -22.52 9.65
CA LYS A 21 25.00 -21.92 8.31
C LYS A 21 23.61 -21.75 7.69
N ASP A 22 22.80 -22.81 7.73
CA ASP A 22 21.48 -22.83 7.09
C ASP A 22 20.55 -21.81 7.76
N TRP A 23 20.53 -21.74 9.09
CA TRP A 23 19.78 -20.72 9.82
C TRP A 23 20.21 -19.29 9.46
N TRP A 24 21.52 -19.04 9.35
CA TRP A 24 22.05 -17.74 8.95
C TRP A 24 21.63 -17.35 7.53
N PHE A 25 21.70 -18.28 6.58
CA PHE A 25 21.28 -18.02 5.20
C PHE A 25 19.78 -17.77 5.10
N GLU A 26 18.96 -18.55 5.80
CA GLU A 26 17.50 -18.35 5.85
C GLU A 26 17.14 -16.99 6.45
N TYR A 27 17.80 -16.59 7.54
CA TYR A 27 17.59 -15.27 8.14
C TYR A 27 17.97 -14.14 7.18
N ARG A 28 19.14 -14.22 6.54
CA ARG A 28 19.61 -13.23 5.55
C ARG A 28 18.68 -13.16 4.35
N ARG A 29 18.19 -14.30 3.86
CA ARG A 29 17.23 -14.38 2.76
C ARG A 29 15.92 -13.71 3.14
N ARG A 30 15.39 -14.02 4.32
CA ARG A 30 14.17 -13.40 4.84
C ARG A 30 14.29 -11.88 4.97
N CYS A 31 15.41 -11.36 5.49
CA CYS A 31 15.62 -9.91 5.59
C CYS A 31 15.61 -9.24 4.21
N LYS A 32 16.29 -9.82 3.21
CA LYS A 32 16.29 -9.29 1.84
C LYS A 32 14.91 -9.35 1.20
N ASN A 33 14.16 -10.43 1.44
CA ASN A 33 12.80 -10.57 0.96
C ASN A 33 11.86 -9.51 1.57
N ILE A 34 11.97 -9.26 2.88
CA ILE A 34 11.21 -8.19 3.57
C ILE A 34 11.56 -6.83 2.97
N GLU A 35 12.85 -6.51 2.84
CA GLU A 35 13.32 -5.23 2.29
C GLU A 35 12.78 -5.01 0.87
N TYR A 36 12.97 -5.98 -0.03
CA TYR A 36 12.51 -5.90 -1.41
C TYR A 36 10.98 -5.76 -1.51
N LEU A 37 10.25 -6.60 -0.77
CA LEU A 37 8.78 -6.53 -0.71
C LEU A 37 8.33 -5.16 -0.21
N SER A 38 8.90 -4.69 0.91
CA SER A 38 8.54 -3.40 1.49
C SER A 38 8.79 -2.25 0.52
N ILE A 39 9.88 -2.26 -0.26
CA ILE A 39 10.15 -1.21 -1.27
C ILE A 39 9.03 -1.18 -2.31
N HIS A 40 8.70 -2.33 -2.91
CA HIS A 40 7.67 -2.39 -3.94
C HIS A 40 6.30 -1.94 -3.42
N VAL A 41 5.87 -2.48 -2.27
CA VAL A 41 4.54 -2.17 -1.74
C VAL A 41 4.47 -0.71 -1.26
N VAL A 42 5.54 -0.15 -0.67
CA VAL A 42 5.59 1.27 -0.29
C VAL A 42 5.44 2.17 -1.51
N CYS A 43 6.12 1.87 -2.62
CA CYS A 43 5.98 2.66 -3.85
C CYS A 43 4.55 2.62 -4.41
N MET A 44 3.89 1.46 -4.34
CA MET A 44 2.49 1.30 -4.76
C MET A 44 1.54 2.10 -3.87
N LEU A 45 1.71 2.02 -2.55
CA LEU A 45 0.90 2.78 -1.58
C LEU A 45 1.14 4.28 -1.71
N ASP A 46 2.38 4.72 -1.94
CA ASP A 46 2.69 6.14 -2.16
C ASP A 46 2.02 6.70 -3.41
N ARG A 47 1.97 5.90 -4.48
CA ARG A 47 1.25 6.26 -5.69
C ARG A 47 -0.25 6.35 -5.42
N PHE A 48 -0.80 5.34 -4.74
CA PHE A 48 -2.21 5.32 -4.35
C PHE A 48 -2.58 6.56 -3.52
N VAL A 49 -1.76 6.94 -2.54
CA VAL A 49 -1.95 8.17 -1.74
C VAL A 49 -1.98 9.42 -2.61
N ASN A 50 -1.09 9.54 -3.60
CA ASN A 50 -1.08 10.68 -4.52
C ASN A 50 -2.35 10.70 -5.40
N ASP A 51 -2.82 9.54 -5.83
CA ASP A 51 -4.05 9.41 -6.60
C ASP A 51 -5.26 9.81 -5.74
N CYS A 52 -5.30 9.41 -4.45
CA CYS A 52 -6.31 9.87 -3.48
C CYS A 52 -6.32 11.40 -3.34
N VAL A 53 -5.15 12.03 -3.23
CA VAL A 53 -5.05 13.51 -3.18
C VAL A 53 -5.65 14.14 -4.44
N THR A 54 -5.42 13.53 -5.61
CA THR A 54 -5.99 14.01 -6.87
C THR A 54 -7.52 13.95 -6.85
N VAL A 55 -8.11 12.91 -6.26
CA VAL A 55 -9.58 12.82 -6.10
C VAL A 55 -10.11 13.85 -5.11
N VAL A 56 -9.43 14.03 -3.97
CA VAL A 56 -9.85 14.99 -2.93
C VAL A 56 -9.76 16.45 -3.44
N GLN A 57 -8.88 16.73 -4.39
CA GLN A 57 -8.73 18.05 -5.00
C GLN A 57 -9.66 18.29 -6.20
N ASP A 58 -10.38 17.27 -6.66
CA ASP A 58 -11.29 17.37 -7.80
C ASP A 58 -12.55 18.13 -7.38
N ASP A 59 -12.69 19.36 -7.91
CA ASP A 59 -13.86 20.22 -7.70
C ASP A 59 -14.93 20.03 -8.78
N GLY A 60 -14.69 19.15 -9.75
CA GLY A 60 -15.60 18.84 -10.85
C GLY A 60 -15.69 19.91 -11.93
N LEU A 61 -14.83 20.93 -11.90
CA LEU A 61 -14.85 22.04 -12.86
C LEU A 61 -13.78 21.86 -13.94
N VAL A 62 -14.13 22.21 -15.19
CA VAL A 62 -13.19 22.26 -16.31
C VAL A 62 -12.70 23.70 -16.45
N ASN A 63 -11.44 23.95 -16.08
CA ASN A 63 -10.86 25.31 -16.09
C ASN A 63 -11.69 26.34 -15.29
N GLY A 64 -12.26 25.90 -14.15
CA GLY A 64 -13.11 26.73 -13.29
C GLY A 64 -14.52 26.99 -13.84
N GLN A 65 -14.96 26.23 -14.85
CA GLN A 65 -16.29 26.33 -15.44
C GLN A 65 -17.02 24.98 -15.38
N TYR A 66 -18.35 25.03 -15.40
CA TYR A 66 -19.18 23.85 -15.60
C TYR A 66 -18.92 23.23 -16.98
N ASP A 67 -19.25 21.94 -17.12
CA ASP A 67 -19.15 21.24 -18.40
C ASP A 67 -20.14 21.76 -19.45
N SER A 68 -20.15 21.12 -20.63
CA SER A 68 -21.04 21.50 -21.74
C SER A 68 -22.52 21.41 -21.42
N ASP A 69 -22.90 20.60 -20.43
CA ASP A 69 -24.27 20.40 -19.97
C ASP A 69 -24.62 21.31 -18.77
N GLY A 70 -23.70 22.22 -18.39
CA GLY A 70 -23.86 23.12 -17.26
C GLY A 70 -23.78 22.41 -15.90
N CYS A 71 -23.11 21.25 -15.85
CA CYS A 71 -22.96 20.41 -14.68
C CYS A 71 -21.50 20.30 -14.21
N ARG A 72 -21.29 19.90 -12.95
CA ARG A 72 -19.98 19.44 -12.47
C ARG A 72 -19.83 17.95 -12.78
N SER A 73 -18.63 17.53 -13.14
CA SER A 73 -18.35 16.14 -13.48
C SER A 73 -17.01 15.68 -12.90
N PRO A 74 -16.93 14.52 -12.24
CA PRO A 74 -15.66 14.01 -11.74
C PRO A 74 -14.65 13.75 -12.86
N HIS A 75 -13.44 14.29 -12.73
CA HIS A 75 -12.33 14.12 -13.69
C HIS A 75 -11.23 13.21 -13.15
N ALA A 76 -11.06 13.12 -11.83
CA ALA A 76 -10.05 12.28 -11.21
C ALA A 76 -10.41 10.79 -11.36
N SER A 77 -9.48 10.04 -11.95
CA SER A 77 -9.61 8.59 -12.05
C SER A 77 -9.58 7.93 -10.68
N LEU A 78 -10.39 6.88 -10.49
CA LEU A 78 -10.40 6.10 -9.25
C LEU A 78 -9.00 5.51 -8.97
N PRO A 79 -8.39 5.81 -7.80
CA PRO A 79 -7.16 5.20 -7.32
C PRO A 79 -7.24 3.68 -7.33
N LYS A 80 -6.17 3.02 -7.79
CA LYS A 80 -6.11 1.55 -7.85
C LYS A 80 -4.92 1.02 -7.08
N PHE A 81 -5.14 -0.06 -6.34
CA PHE A 81 -4.09 -0.77 -5.63
C PHE A 81 -4.24 -2.28 -5.85
N ASN A 82 -3.30 -2.88 -6.57
CA ASN A 82 -3.27 -4.32 -6.83
C ASN A 82 -1.98 -4.94 -6.29
N PRO A 83 -1.92 -5.29 -4.99
CA PRO A 83 -0.71 -5.84 -4.39
C PRO A 83 -0.32 -7.18 -5.02
N GLN A 84 -1.25 -7.97 -5.55
CA GLN A 84 -0.94 -9.27 -6.16
C GLN A 84 -0.26 -9.18 -7.54
N SER A 85 -0.18 -7.98 -8.12
CA SER A 85 0.51 -7.77 -9.41
C SER A 85 2.03 -7.88 -9.35
N ILE A 86 2.62 -7.89 -8.14
CA ILE A 86 4.06 -8.02 -7.92
C ILE A 86 4.44 -9.42 -7.45
N ASP A 87 5.55 -9.95 -7.99
CA ASP A 87 6.12 -11.23 -7.58
C ASP A 87 7.08 -11.02 -6.41
N VAL A 88 6.58 -11.23 -5.19
CA VAL A 88 7.32 -11.03 -3.93
C VAL A 88 6.97 -12.11 -2.90
N GLU A 89 7.88 -12.32 -1.95
CA GLU A 89 7.76 -13.36 -0.92
C GLU A 89 6.89 -12.90 0.27
N TRP A 90 5.57 -12.86 0.06
CA TRP A 90 4.56 -12.40 1.03
C TRP A 90 4.70 -13.02 2.42
N LYS A 91 5.06 -14.31 2.50
CA LYS A 91 5.26 -15.05 3.76
C LYS A 91 6.41 -14.51 4.62
N SER A 92 7.22 -13.60 4.08
CA SER A 92 8.30 -12.97 4.84
C SER A 92 7.77 -11.93 5.84
N LEU A 93 6.59 -11.35 5.58
CA LEU A 93 5.93 -10.36 6.42
C LEU A 93 5.30 -10.98 7.69
N PRO A 94 5.07 -10.18 8.74
CA PRO A 94 4.14 -10.53 9.81
C PRO A 94 2.74 -10.80 9.24
N ALA A 95 2.07 -11.83 9.74
CA ALA A 95 0.78 -12.28 9.20
C ALA A 95 -0.30 -11.19 9.21
N SER A 96 -0.36 -10.37 10.27
CA SER A 96 -1.30 -9.25 10.35
C SER A 96 -1.06 -8.19 9.29
N LEU A 97 0.19 -7.77 9.10
CA LEU A 97 0.53 -6.77 8.08
C LEU A 97 0.29 -7.29 6.66
N MET A 98 0.59 -8.58 6.42
CA MET A 98 0.29 -9.23 5.15
C MET A 98 -1.22 -9.24 4.89
N TYR A 99 -2.03 -9.58 5.90
CA TYR A 99 -3.49 -9.51 5.81
C TYR A 99 -3.94 -8.10 5.48
N ASP A 100 -3.54 -7.10 6.26
CA ASP A 100 -3.96 -5.71 6.08
C ASP A 100 -3.65 -5.19 4.65
N ILE A 101 -2.48 -5.53 4.09
CA ILE A 101 -2.10 -5.13 2.73
C ILE A 101 -2.94 -5.87 1.69
N LEU A 102 -3.14 -7.18 1.85
CA LEU A 102 -3.83 -8.01 0.85
C LEU A 102 -5.36 -7.84 0.91
N SER A 103 -5.92 -7.41 2.04
CA SER A 103 -7.34 -7.08 2.20
C SER A 103 -7.66 -5.64 1.84
N PHE A 104 -6.67 -4.74 1.76
CA PHE A 104 -6.89 -3.33 1.43
C PHE A 104 -7.66 -3.09 0.12
N PRO A 105 -7.48 -3.88 -0.97
CA PRO A 105 -8.34 -3.77 -2.15
C PRO A 105 -9.85 -3.92 -1.86
N ASN A 106 -10.24 -4.73 -0.88
CA ASN A 106 -11.65 -4.89 -0.51
C ASN A 106 -12.21 -3.60 0.11
N GLU A 107 -11.42 -2.89 0.90
CA GLU A 107 -11.80 -1.59 1.48
C GLU A 107 -12.00 -0.55 0.37
N ILE A 108 -11.16 -0.58 -0.67
CA ILE A 108 -11.30 0.28 -1.84
C ILE A 108 -12.60 -0.04 -2.59
N GLU A 109 -12.89 -1.32 -2.83
CA GLU A 109 -14.11 -1.78 -3.49
C GLU A 109 -15.37 -1.38 -2.69
N GLU A 110 -15.33 -1.46 -1.36
CA GLU A 110 -16.44 -1.04 -0.49
C GLU A 110 -16.66 0.48 -0.57
N SER A 111 -15.62 1.29 -0.46
CA SER A 111 -15.71 2.74 -0.65
C SER A 111 -16.23 3.13 -2.04
N ASP A 112 -15.78 2.45 -3.09
CA ASP A 112 -16.25 2.68 -4.47
C ASP A 112 -17.73 2.32 -4.61
N ALA A 113 -18.20 1.25 -3.96
CA ALA A 113 -19.61 0.89 -3.94
C ALA A 113 -20.46 1.93 -3.21
N ILE A 114 -19.98 2.50 -2.11
CA ILE A 114 -20.66 3.59 -1.39
C ILE A 114 -20.78 4.82 -2.30
N ILE A 115 -19.69 5.24 -2.94
CA ILE A 115 -19.70 6.36 -3.90
C ILE A 115 -20.69 6.09 -5.03
N SER A 116 -20.72 4.87 -5.58
CA SER A 116 -21.67 4.50 -6.63
C SER A 116 -23.12 4.64 -6.16
N SER A 117 -23.41 4.29 -4.91
CA SER A 117 -24.75 4.42 -4.36
C SER A 117 -25.18 5.90 -4.23
N VAL A 118 -24.30 6.80 -3.81
CA VAL A 118 -24.56 8.25 -3.77
C VAL A 118 -24.82 8.79 -5.16
N ILE A 119 -24.04 8.38 -6.16
CA ILE A 119 -24.25 8.75 -7.56
C ILE A 119 -25.65 8.33 -8.04
N GLU A 120 -26.08 7.10 -7.73
CA GLU A 120 -27.35 6.55 -8.19
C GLU A 120 -28.58 7.15 -7.52
N TYR A 121 -28.53 7.42 -6.21
CA TYR A 121 -29.73 7.70 -5.41
C TYR A 121 -29.78 9.11 -4.80
N GLU A 122 -28.65 9.79 -4.65
CA GLU A 122 -28.57 11.03 -3.86
C GLU A 122 -28.07 12.24 -4.65
N SER A 123 -27.56 12.04 -5.87
CA SER A 123 -26.91 13.09 -6.64
C SER A 123 -27.89 14.01 -7.36
N ASN A 124 -27.78 15.32 -7.13
CA ASN A 124 -28.71 16.31 -7.70
C ASN A 124 -27.98 17.33 -8.61
N PRO A 125 -28.44 17.51 -9.87
CA PRO A 125 -27.89 18.54 -10.75
C PRO A 125 -28.23 19.96 -10.27
N PRO A 126 -27.43 20.97 -10.65
CA PRO A 126 -26.26 20.90 -11.55
C PRO A 126 -24.92 20.68 -10.82
N ASP A 127 -24.88 20.87 -9.50
CA ASP A 127 -23.63 20.88 -8.74
C ASP A 127 -23.16 19.50 -8.33
N PHE A 128 -24.07 18.52 -8.19
CA PHE A 128 -23.76 17.15 -7.78
C PHE A 128 -22.86 17.09 -6.54
N ALA A 129 -23.03 18.03 -5.61
CA ALA A 129 -22.13 18.25 -4.48
C ALA A 129 -21.95 16.98 -3.64
N GLU A 130 -23.01 16.18 -3.51
CA GLU A 130 -23.03 14.92 -2.78
C GLU A 130 -21.99 13.92 -3.33
N ILE A 131 -21.78 13.89 -4.65
CA ILE A 131 -20.78 13.02 -5.28
C ILE A 131 -19.38 13.46 -4.85
N PHE A 132 -19.09 14.75 -4.85
CA PHE A 132 -17.76 15.26 -4.51
C PHE A 132 -17.48 15.11 -3.02
N ASP A 133 -18.45 15.45 -2.16
CA ASP A 133 -18.33 15.29 -0.71
C ASP A 133 -18.04 13.83 -0.34
N GLU A 134 -18.79 12.87 -0.90
CA GLU A 134 -18.58 11.45 -0.62
C GLU A 134 -17.24 10.95 -1.16
N ARG A 135 -16.86 11.32 -2.40
CA ARG A 135 -15.56 10.98 -2.98
C ARG A 135 -14.41 11.52 -2.13
N HIS A 136 -14.49 12.79 -1.72
CA HIS A 136 -13.48 13.43 -0.89
C HIS A 136 -13.35 12.72 0.46
N TYR A 137 -14.48 12.39 1.08
CA TYR A 137 -14.50 11.69 2.36
C TYR A 137 -13.86 10.30 2.26
N GLN A 138 -14.38 9.44 1.36
CA GLN A 138 -13.92 8.06 1.22
C GLN A 138 -12.43 8.00 0.85
N TYR A 139 -11.99 8.77 -0.14
CA TYR A 139 -10.59 8.75 -0.57
C TYR A 139 -9.63 9.44 0.40
N SER A 140 -10.10 10.35 1.26
CA SER A 140 -9.31 10.84 2.39
C SER A 140 -9.00 9.74 3.39
N ILE A 141 -10.01 8.93 3.74
CA ILE A 141 -9.84 7.80 4.68
C ILE A 141 -8.92 6.73 4.08
N LEU A 142 -9.16 6.31 2.83
CA LEU A 142 -8.31 5.34 2.14
C LEU A 142 -6.86 5.82 2.01
N GLY A 143 -6.66 7.11 1.70
CA GLY A 143 -5.32 7.72 1.66
C GLY A 143 -4.60 7.66 3.01
N LEU A 144 -5.30 7.90 4.12
CA LEU A 144 -4.73 7.78 5.47
C LEU A 144 -4.36 6.33 5.81
N ILE A 145 -5.20 5.36 5.45
CA ILE A 145 -4.91 3.93 5.65
C ILE A 145 -3.66 3.53 4.86
N ALA A 146 -3.60 3.89 3.57
CA ALA A 146 -2.45 3.58 2.72
C ALA A 146 -1.15 4.23 3.24
N ALA A 147 -1.21 5.48 3.68
CA ALA A 147 -0.06 6.17 4.27
C ALA A 147 0.44 5.47 5.55
N LYS A 148 -0.48 5.01 6.41
CA LYS A 148 -0.16 4.25 7.62
C LYS A 148 0.51 2.91 7.30
N LEU A 149 -0.02 2.15 6.34
CA LEU A 149 0.59 0.89 5.88
C LEU A 149 2.00 1.13 5.33
N ALA A 150 2.19 2.18 4.54
CA ALA A 150 3.48 2.54 3.99
C ALA A 150 4.49 2.91 5.09
N LEU A 151 4.08 3.62 6.15
CA LEU A 151 4.94 3.91 7.30
C LEU A 151 5.39 2.65 8.05
N ILE A 152 4.48 1.69 8.25
CA ILE A 152 4.80 0.41 8.90
C ILE A 152 5.81 -0.38 8.05
N LEU A 153 5.59 -0.47 6.75
CA LEU A 153 6.49 -1.16 5.83
C LEU A 153 7.88 -0.50 5.75
N ARG A 154 7.97 0.83 5.75
CA ARG A 154 9.27 1.51 5.78
C ARG A 154 10.08 1.15 7.02
N LYS A 155 9.44 1.13 8.19
CA LYS A 155 10.09 0.71 9.45
C LYS A 155 10.53 -0.75 9.38
N LEU A 156 9.68 -1.63 8.87
CA LEU A 156 9.98 -3.06 8.77
C LEU A 156 11.12 -3.36 7.76
N GLY A 157 11.08 -2.74 6.59
CA GLY A 157 12.06 -2.88 5.52
C GLY A 157 13.31 -2.01 5.67
N LYS A 158 13.41 -1.20 6.74
CA LYS A 158 14.50 -0.22 6.96
C LYS A 158 14.67 0.76 5.79
N ILE A 159 13.56 1.14 5.18
CA ILE A 159 13.51 2.07 4.04
C ILE A 159 13.53 3.50 4.60
N PRO A 160 14.27 4.44 3.99
CA PRO A 160 14.22 5.84 4.36
C PRO A 160 12.80 6.39 4.37
N GLU A 161 12.52 7.30 5.30
CA GLU A 161 11.24 8.01 5.28
C GLU A 161 11.11 8.84 4.00
N LYS A 162 9.89 8.90 3.47
CA LYS A 162 9.59 9.76 2.33
C LYS A 162 9.76 11.21 2.80
N ASN A 163 10.71 11.93 2.20
CA ASN A 163 10.77 13.38 2.34
C ASN A 163 9.49 13.95 1.73
N ILE A 164 8.50 14.24 2.56
CA ILE A 164 7.32 15.00 2.14
C ILE A 164 7.80 16.43 1.97
N GLN A 165 8.35 16.77 0.79
CA GLN A 165 8.32 18.16 0.36
C GLN A 165 6.84 18.48 0.19
N THR A 166 6.27 19.15 1.19
CA THR A 166 4.91 19.65 1.21
C THR A 166 4.76 20.66 0.06
N GLY A 167 4.53 20.14 -1.14
CA GLY A 167 3.93 20.88 -2.26
C GLY A 167 2.42 21.06 -2.08
N ILE A 168 1.91 20.84 -0.87
CA ILE A 168 0.55 21.22 -0.51
C ILE A 168 0.56 22.74 -0.31
N GLN A 169 0.50 23.50 -1.40
CA GLN A 169 -0.16 24.80 -1.30
C GLN A 169 -1.64 24.49 -1.04
N LEU A 170 -2.01 24.39 0.24
CA LEU A 170 -3.38 24.60 0.67
C LEU A 170 -3.74 26.04 0.29
N ARG A 171 -4.25 26.24 -0.93
CA ARG A 171 -4.99 27.44 -1.26
C ARG A 171 -6.39 27.23 -0.68
N PHE A 172 -6.57 27.72 0.54
CA PHE A 172 -7.89 28.08 1.06
C PHE A 172 -8.31 29.42 0.44
#